data_AF-A0AAP0RG87-F1
#
_entry.id   AF-A0AAP0RG87-F1
#
_cell.length_a   1.000
_cell.length_b   1.000
_cell.length_c   1.000
_cell.angle_alpha   90.00
_cell.angle_beta   90.00
_cell.angle_gamma   90.00
#
_symmetry.space_group_name_H-M   'P 1'
#
loop_
_entity.id
_entity.type
_entity.pdbx_description
1 polymer ?
#
loop_
_entity_poly.entity_id
_entity_poly.type
_entity_poly.pdbx_seq_one_letter_code
_entity_poly.pdbx_strand_id
1 'polypeptide(L)'
;MAIRHLLNLTRRPHKPSSLTQPARFASLSPAVATPPPKPSPPPPDQMIYDRLAEVVKSKLKRLENPDPRFLRYASPHPTLADHTNILSSPQTRVTTLPNGLRVATESYPGATFTATVGVWIDAGSRFET
;
A
#
# COMPACT_ATOMS: atom_id res chain seq x y z
N MET A 1 12.42 17.14 30.38
CA MET A 1 11.39 17.40 31.42
C MET A 1 10.44 16.19 31.44
N ALA A 2 10.77 15.01 31.96
CA ALA A 2 11.01 14.61 33.36
C ALA A 2 9.88 15.06 34.31
N ILE A 3 9.08 14.10 34.79
CA ILE A 3 8.23 14.03 36.04
C ILE A 3 7.37 12.75 35.83
N ARG A 4 7.62 11.54 36.36
CA ARG A 4 7.72 11.00 37.74
C ARG A 4 6.55 11.36 38.66
N HIS A 5 5.57 10.46 38.81
CA HIS A 5 4.71 10.34 40.01
C HIS A 5 4.27 8.86 40.18
N LEU A 6 4.95 8.06 41.01
CA LEU A 6 4.73 7.79 42.44
C LEU A 6 3.47 6.95 42.75
N LEU A 7 3.67 5.62 42.83
CA LEU A 7 2.75 4.64 43.40
C LEU A 7 2.89 4.66 44.93
N ASN A 8 1.79 4.93 45.65
CA ASN A 8 1.72 4.82 47.10
C ASN A 8 1.23 3.43 47.51
N LEU A 9 2.15 2.63 48.05
CA LEU A 9 1.89 1.38 48.77
C LEU A 9 1.35 1.69 50.16
N THR A 10 0.13 1.27 50.47
CA THR A 10 -0.40 1.24 51.84
C THR A 10 -0.32 -0.17 52.40
N ARG A 11 0.75 -0.39 53.19
CA ARG A 11 1.02 -1.60 53.97
C ARG A 11 0.28 -1.47 55.30
N ARG A 12 -0.74 -2.30 55.55
CA ARG A 12 -1.36 -2.41 56.90
C ARG A 12 -0.67 -3.52 57.70
N PRO A 13 -0.28 -3.25 58.96
CA PRO A 13 0.29 -4.27 59.84
C PRO A 13 -0.83 -4.93 60.66
N HIS A 14 -0.87 -6.26 60.68
CA HIS A 14 -1.60 -6.99 61.71
C HIS A 14 -0.60 -7.76 62.59
N LYS A 15 -0.66 -7.40 63.87
CA LYS A 15 0.15 -7.89 64.99
C LYS A 15 -0.28 -9.31 65.38
N PRO A 16 0.64 -10.17 65.88
CA PRO A 16 0.30 -11.55 66.20
C PRO A 16 -0.35 -11.64 67.59
N SER A 17 -1.46 -12.38 67.67
CA SER A 17 -2.05 -12.79 68.94
C SER A 17 -1.85 -14.30 69.09
N SER A 18 -0.91 -14.65 69.97
CA SER A 18 -0.63 -16.00 70.43
C SER A 18 -1.70 -16.47 71.40
N LEU A 19 -2.39 -17.55 71.08
CA LEU A 19 -3.12 -18.37 72.05
C LEU A 19 -2.82 -19.84 71.76
N THR A 20 -2.04 -20.41 72.67
CA THR A 20 -1.73 -21.83 72.86
C THR A 20 -2.99 -22.65 73.09
N GLN A 21 -3.18 -23.77 72.38
CA GLN A 21 -3.95 -24.95 72.81
C GLN A 21 -3.73 -26.15 71.84
N PRO A 22 -4.03 -27.40 72.26
CA PRO A 22 -3.16 -28.55 72.08
C PRO A 22 -3.29 -29.29 70.75
N ALA A 23 -2.19 -29.94 70.36
CA ALA A 23 -2.07 -30.81 69.20
C ALA A 23 -3.07 -31.98 69.27
N ARG A 24 -4.11 -31.91 68.43
CA ARG A 24 -4.83 -33.10 67.98
C ARG A 24 -4.13 -33.59 66.71
N PHE A 25 -3.51 -34.75 66.80
CA PHE A 25 -2.97 -35.47 65.65
C PHE A 25 -4.14 -35.86 64.73
N ALA A 26 -4.39 -35.03 63.72
CA ALA A 26 -5.16 -35.40 62.54
C ALA A 26 -4.16 -35.77 61.44
N SER A 27 -4.37 -36.93 60.83
CA SER A 27 -3.58 -37.48 59.72
C SER A 27 -3.36 -36.44 58.61
N LEU A 28 -2.13 -35.96 58.46
CA LEU A 28 -1.73 -35.08 57.37
C LEU A 28 -1.33 -35.92 56.16
N SER A 29 -2.31 -36.26 55.32
CA SER A 29 -2.02 -36.62 53.93
C SER A 29 -1.50 -35.38 53.22
N PRO A 30 -0.33 -35.39 52.55
CA PRO A 30 0.12 -34.24 51.79
C PRO A 30 -0.81 -34.08 50.60
N ALA A 31 -1.71 -33.09 50.66
CA ALA A 31 -2.43 -32.66 49.47
C ALA A 31 -1.39 -32.08 48.51
N VAL A 32 -1.09 -32.83 47.44
CA VAL A 32 -0.35 -32.32 46.29
C VAL A 32 -1.15 -31.13 45.77
N ALA A 33 -0.65 -29.91 46.02
CA ALA A 33 -1.20 -28.72 45.41
C ALA A 33 -0.81 -28.76 43.92
N THR A 34 -1.70 -29.30 43.09
CA THR A 34 -1.62 -29.11 41.64
C THR A 34 -1.47 -27.62 41.35
N PRO A 35 -0.48 -27.18 40.54
CA PRO A 35 -0.38 -25.79 40.14
C PRO A 35 -1.71 -25.37 39.50
N PRO A 36 -2.20 -24.15 39.74
CA PRO A 36 -3.45 -23.71 39.14
C PRO A 36 -3.34 -23.87 37.62
N PRO A 37 -4.40 -24.35 36.95
CA PRO A 37 -4.38 -24.52 35.51
C PRO A 37 -3.99 -23.18 34.86
N LYS A 38 -3.07 -23.22 33.90
CA LYS A 38 -2.66 -22.03 33.17
C LYS A 38 -3.93 -21.37 32.59
N PRO A 39 -4.10 -20.05 32.74
CA PRO A 39 -5.28 -19.39 32.21
C PRO A 39 -5.36 -19.64 30.70
N SER A 40 -6.54 -20.01 30.23
CA SER A 40 -6.79 -20.15 28.80
C SER A 40 -6.59 -18.81 28.10
N PRO A 41 -6.07 -18.80 26.86
CA PRO A 41 -5.94 -17.55 26.12
C PRO A 41 -7.30 -16.85 25.98
N PRO A 42 -7.32 -15.50 26.05
CA PRO A 42 -8.54 -14.74 25.87
C PRO A 42 -9.08 -14.90 24.43
N PRO A 43 -10.39 -14.78 24.21
CA PRO A 43 -10.96 -14.78 22.86
C PRO A 43 -10.41 -13.61 22.02
N PRO A 44 -10.35 -13.75 20.68
CA PRO A 44 -9.74 -12.76 19.77
C PRO A 44 -10.38 -11.36 19.83
N ASP A 45 -11.61 -11.22 20.31
CA ASP A 45 -12.29 -9.93 20.42
C ASP A 45 -12.01 -9.18 21.74
N GLN A 46 -11.31 -9.81 22.70
CA GLN A 46 -11.14 -9.23 24.04
C GLN A 46 -10.16 -8.05 24.04
N MET A 47 -9.05 -8.14 23.30
CA MET A 47 -8.05 -7.07 23.27
C MET A 47 -8.22 -6.16 22.05
N ILE A 48 -7.90 -4.87 22.21
CA ILE A 48 -8.05 -3.86 21.14
C ILE A 48 -7.14 -4.19 19.95
N TYR A 49 -5.90 -4.61 20.21
CA TYR A 49 -4.94 -4.96 19.16
C TYR A 49 -5.35 -6.21 18.38
N ASP A 50 -5.96 -7.20 19.04
CA ASP A 50 -6.44 -8.42 18.38
C ASP A 50 -7.60 -8.09 17.43
N ARG A 51 -8.53 -7.23 17.87
CA ARG A 51 -9.61 -6.70 17.01
C ARG A 51 -9.06 -5.98 15.77
N LEU A 52 -8.07 -5.12 15.95
CA LEU A 52 -7.43 -4.42 14.81
C LEU A 52 -6.73 -5.41 13.87
N ALA A 53 -6.07 -6.44 14.41
CA ALA A 53 -5.42 -7.47 13.62
C ALA A 53 -6.44 -8.28 12.79
N GLU A 54 -7.59 -8.66 13.35
CA GLU A 54 -8.66 -9.37 12.63
C GLU A 54 -9.30 -8.52 11.52
N VAL A 55 -9.48 -7.22 11.75
CA VAL A 55 -9.92 -6.29 10.69
C VAL A 55 -8.93 -6.25 9.53
N VAL A 56 -7.63 -6.22 9.80
CA VAL A 56 -6.61 -6.25 8.74
C VAL A 56 -6.60 -7.59 8.02
N LYS A 57 -6.62 -8.72 8.75
CA LYS A 57 -6.67 -10.07 8.17
C LYS A 57 -7.89 -10.25 7.27
N SER A 58 -9.07 -9.82 7.70
CA SER A 58 -10.28 -9.92 6.88
C SER A 58 -10.21 -9.05 5.62
N LYS A 59 -9.60 -7.86 5.69
CA LYS A 59 -9.35 -7.01 4.53
C LYS A 59 -8.37 -7.65 3.55
N LEU A 60 -7.28 -8.26 4.03
CA LEU A 60 -6.32 -8.97 3.19
C LEU A 60 -6.96 -10.20 2.53
N LYS A 61 -7.71 -11.01 3.30
CA LYS A 61 -8.48 -12.15 2.78
C LYS A 61 -9.44 -11.76 1.66
N ARG A 62 -10.03 -10.57 1.75
CA ARG A 62 -10.89 -10.01 0.68
C ARG A 62 -10.09 -9.63 -0.58
N LEU A 63 -8.82 -9.26 -0.44
CA LEU A 63 -7.95 -8.86 -1.56
C LEU A 63 -7.27 -10.05 -2.27
N GLU A 64 -7.19 -11.21 -1.63
CA GLU A 64 -6.50 -12.40 -2.17
C GLU A 64 -7.09 -12.91 -3.50
N ASN A 65 -8.39 -12.71 -3.73
CA ASN A 65 -9.10 -13.26 -4.90
C ASN A 65 -9.58 -12.12 -5.82
N PRO A 66 -8.73 -11.59 -6.71
CA PRO A 66 -9.15 -10.58 -7.68
C PRO A 66 -10.08 -11.20 -8.74
N ASP A 67 -11.05 -10.42 -9.22
CA ASP A 67 -11.87 -10.81 -10.37
C ASP A 67 -10.98 -10.81 -11.65
N PRO A 68 -10.80 -11.96 -12.32
CA PRO A 68 -9.90 -12.09 -13.46
C PRO A 68 -10.31 -11.22 -14.65
N ARG A 69 -11.57 -10.76 -14.71
CA ARG A 69 -12.05 -9.82 -15.72
C ARG A 69 -11.24 -8.52 -15.73
N PHE A 70 -10.76 -8.05 -14.58
CA PHE A 70 -9.97 -6.83 -14.48
C PHE A 70 -8.48 -7.03 -14.83
N LEU A 71 -8.00 -8.28 -14.88
CA LEU A 71 -6.60 -8.62 -15.20
C LEU A 71 -6.42 -9.01 -16.67
N ARG A 72 -7.46 -8.89 -17.51
CA ARG A 72 -7.49 -9.44 -18.87
C ARG A 72 -6.50 -8.80 -19.84
N TYR A 73 -6.30 -7.49 -19.77
CA TYR A 73 -5.58 -6.73 -20.81
C TYR A 73 -4.25 -6.14 -20.35
N ALA A 74 -4.14 -5.76 -19.08
CA ALA A 74 -2.92 -5.16 -18.54
C ALA A 74 -1.90 -6.25 -18.17
N SER A 75 -0.66 -6.08 -18.61
CA SER A 75 0.48 -6.93 -18.22
C SER A 75 1.56 -6.05 -17.60
N PRO A 76 2.20 -6.48 -16.50
CA PRO A 76 3.36 -5.79 -15.93
C PRO A 76 4.63 -6.00 -16.76
N HIS A 77 4.61 -6.95 -17.70
CA HIS A 77 5.76 -7.26 -18.57
C HIS A 77 5.62 -6.53 -19.91
N PRO A 78 6.57 -5.66 -20.27
CA PRO A 78 6.55 -4.97 -21.56
C PRO A 78 6.80 -5.97 -22.70
N THR A 79 6.10 -5.77 -23.81
CA THR A 79 6.24 -6.56 -25.03
C THR A 79 6.30 -5.64 -26.23
N LEU A 80 6.91 -6.09 -27.33
CA LEU A 80 6.89 -5.35 -28.58
C LEU A 80 5.50 -5.45 -29.20
N ALA A 81 4.87 -4.31 -29.45
CA ALA A 81 3.57 -4.22 -30.10
C ALA A 81 3.73 -3.73 -31.55
N ASP A 82 2.95 -4.32 -32.45
CA ASP A 82 2.84 -3.83 -33.83
C ASP A 82 1.73 -2.77 -33.91
N HIS A 83 2.10 -1.56 -34.34
CA HIS A 83 1.18 -0.44 -34.52
C HIS A 83 0.89 -0.14 -35.99
N THR A 84 1.39 -0.94 -36.94
CA THR A 84 1.33 -0.66 -38.39
C THR A 84 -0.08 -0.32 -38.87
N ASN A 85 -1.11 -1.01 -38.36
CA ASN A 85 -2.51 -0.79 -38.72
C ASN A 85 -3.00 0.64 -38.43
N ILE A 86 -2.54 1.26 -37.33
CA ILE A 86 -3.00 2.58 -36.88
C ILE A 86 -2.10 3.73 -37.33
N LEU A 87 -1.00 3.44 -38.03
CA LEU A 87 -0.03 4.45 -38.48
C LEU A 87 -0.37 5.08 -39.84
N SER A 88 -1.55 4.77 -40.40
CA SER A 88 -2.01 5.40 -41.63
C SER A 88 -2.23 6.90 -41.42
N SER A 89 -1.44 7.73 -42.13
CA SER A 89 -1.58 9.18 -42.17
C SER A 89 -1.64 9.68 -43.62
N PRO A 90 -2.14 10.90 -43.88
CA PRO A 90 -2.04 11.50 -45.20
C PRO A 90 -0.59 11.62 -45.65
N GLN A 91 -0.36 11.50 -46.95
CA GLN A 91 0.97 11.62 -47.52
C GLN A 91 1.49 13.05 -47.40
N THR A 92 2.68 13.22 -46.82
CA THR A 92 3.45 14.46 -46.92
C THR A 92 4.12 14.53 -48.30
N ARG A 93 3.66 15.44 -49.15
CA ARG A 93 4.27 15.69 -50.46
C ARG A 93 5.31 16.79 -50.33
N VAL A 94 6.55 16.47 -50.68
CA VAL A 94 7.67 17.43 -50.67
C VAL A 94 8.05 17.77 -52.11
N THR A 95 8.06 19.05 -52.44
CA THR A 95 8.56 19.57 -53.71
C THR A 95 9.76 20.49 -53.44
N THR A 96 10.74 20.46 -54.34
CA THR A 96 11.88 21.38 -54.31
C THR A 96 11.80 22.27 -55.54
N LEU A 97 11.67 23.57 -55.31
CA LEU A 97 11.61 24.57 -56.36
C LEU A 97 13.01 24.77 -56.99
N PRO A 98 13.13 25.32 -58.21
CA PRO A 98 14.42 25.53 -58.88
C PRO A 98 15.41 26.42 -58.11
N ASN A 99 14.90 27.26 -57.20
CA ASN A 99 15.70 28.10 -56.32
C ASN A 99 16.22 27.35 -55.06
N GLY A 100 15.95 26.05 -54.92
CA GLY A 100 16.32 25.23 -53.77
C GLY A 100 15.34 25.29 -52.59
N LEU A 101 14.24 26.04 -52.69
CA LEU A 101 13.24 26.12 -51.61
C LEU A 101 12.38 24.84 -51.57
N ARG A 102 12.22 24.26 -50.37
CA ARG A 102 11.39 23.07 -50.15
C ARG A 102 9.99 23.47 -49.68
N VAL A 103 8.96 22.92 -50.32
CA VAL A 103 7.56 23.05 -49.91
C VAL A 103 7.04 21.67 -49.53
N ALA A 104 6.64 21.50 -48.26
CA ALA A 104 6.03 20.28 -47.76
C ALA A 104 4.53 20.53 -47.54
N THR A 105 3.67 19.68 -48.11
CA THR A 105 2.21 19.77 -47.94
C THR A 105 1.64 18.43 -47.47
N GLU A 106 0.75 18.49 -46.48
CA GLU A 106 -0.07 17.37 -46.05
C GLU A 106 -1.54 17.78 -46.25
N SER A 107 -2.23 17.12 -47.18
CA SER A 107 -3.59 17.50 -47.59
C SER A 107 -4.62 16.65 -46.85
N TYR A 108 -5.48 17.31 -46.07
CA TYR A 108 -6.56 16.66 -45.32
C TYR A 108 -7.94 17.22 -45.74
N PRO A 109 -8.49 16.81 -46.90
CA PRO A 109 -9.74 17.38 -47.43
C PRO A 109 -11.01 16.96 -46.66
N GLY A 110 -10.94 15.93 -45.81
CA GLY A 110 -12.12 15.32 -45.19
C GLY A 110 -12.40 15.65 -43.71
N ALA A 111 -11.50 16.31 -42.98
CA ALA A 111 -11.69 16.56 -41.54
C ALA A 111 -11.61 18.02 -41.10
N THR A 112 -11.12 18.94 -41.94
CA THR A 112 -10.86 20.31 -41.49
C THR A 112 -11.17 21.34 -42.56
N PHE A 113 -11.80 22.45 -42.13
CA PHE A 113 -12.04 23.66 -42.94
C PHE A 113 -10.98 24.75 -42.71
N THR A 114 -9.89 24.40 -42.05
CA THR A 114 -8.81 25.33 -41.66
C THR A 114 -7.46 24.79 -42.12
N ALA A 115 -6.48 25.68 -42.23
CA ALA A 115 -5.13 25.34 -42.61
C ALA A 115 -4.12 26.13 -41.77
N THR A 116 -2.91 25.59 -41.64
CA THR A 116 -1.76 26.29 -41.07
C THR A 116 -0.65 26.31 -42.10
N VAL A 117 -0.08 27.49 -42.32
CA VAL A 117 1.03 27.71 -43.25
C VAL A 117 2.16 28.38 -42.46
N GLY A 118 3.37 27.86 -42.59
CA GLY A 118 4.54 28.35 -41.88
C GLY A 118 5.78 28.31 -42.76
N VAL A 119 6.80 29.07 -42.36
CA VAL A 119 8.13 29.06 -42.99
C VAL A 119 9.13 28.67 -41.92
N TRP A 120 9.89 27.61 -42.18
CA TRP A 120 10.95 27.13 -41.29
C TRP A 120 12.30 27.45 -41.94
N ILE A 121 13.05 28.34 -41.29
CA ILE A 121 14.36 28.79 -41.73
C ILE A 121 15.40 28.12 -40.83
N ASP A 122 16.39 27.49 -41.43
CA ASP A 122 17.55 26.95 -40.71
C ASP A 122 18.51 28.09 -40.34
N ALA A 123 18.11 28.85 -39.33
CA ALA A 123 18.84 29.98 -38.76
C ALA A 123 18.56 30.08 -37.25
N GLY A 124 19.28 30.96 -36.57
CA GLY A 124 19.12 31.19 -35.14
C GLY A 124 20.34 31.89 -34.55
N SER A 125 20.29 32.25 -33.26
CA SER A 125 21.33 33.08 -32.62
C SER A 125 22.73 32.47 -32.60
N ARG A 126 22.86 31.15 -32.84
CA ARG A 126 24.16 30.51 -33.11
C ARG A 126 24.91 31.16 -34.29
N PHE A 127 24.19 31.77 -35.22
CA PHE A 127 24.71 32.33 -36.47
C PHE A 127 24.77 33.87 -36.48
N GLU A 128 24.70 34.52 -35.31
CA GLU A 128 24.90 35.97 -35.17
C GLU A 128 26.40 36.34 -35.26
N THR A 129 26.72 37.60 -35.61
CA THR A 129 28.09 38.16 -35.71
C THR A 129 28.21 39.48 -34.99
#